data_AF-A7MEP2-F1
#
_entry.id   AF-A7MEP2-F1
#
_cell.length_a   1.000
_cell.length_b   1.000
_cell.length_c   1.000
_cell.angle_alpha   90.00
_cell.angle_beta   90.00
_cell.angle_gamma   90.00
#
_symmetry.space_group_name_H-M   'P 1'
#
loop_
_entity.id
_entity.type
_entity.pdbx_description
1 polymer ?
#
loop_
_entity_poly.entity_id
_entity_poly.type
_entity_poly.pdbx_seq_one_letter_code
_entity_poly.pdbx_strand_id
1 'polypeptide(L)' 'MLNPIQTQAYEHQSIARALCAGCSKQLEPDETHCCEECVAQAIYYRDPNHFMAEDEDE' A
#
# COMPACT_ATOMS: atom_id res chain seq x y z
N MET A 1 -24.83 16.01 11.34
CA MET A 1 -23.62 16.80 10.98
C MET A 1 -22.77 16.92 12.23
N LEU A 2 -21.44 16.87 12.09
CA LEU A 2 -20.50 16.95 13.22
C LEU A 2 -20.56 18.35 13.87
N ASN A 3 -20.35 18.42 15.19
CA ASN A 3 -20.23 19.71 15.89
C ASN A 3 -18.82 20.32 15.65
N PRO A 4 -18.59 21.62 15.93
CA PRO A 4 -17.33 22.29 15.59
C PRO A 4 -16.06 21.61 16.13
N ILE A 5 -16.13 21.06 17.35
CA ILE A 5 -15.01 20.34 17.98
C ILE A 5 -14.75 19.01 17.26
N GLN A 6 -15.82 18.29 16.92
CA GLN A 6 -15.76 17.06 16.13
C GLN A 6 -15.26 17.31 14.70
N THR A 7 -15.64 18.43 14.09
CA THR A 7 -15.14 18.82 12.76
C THR A 7 -13.64 19.07 12.80
N GLN A 8 -13.13 19.80 13.80
CA GLN A 8 -11.71 20.07 13.94
C GLN A 8 -10.90 18.79 14.21
N ALA A 9 -11.42 17.89 15.06
CA ALA A 9 -10.82 16.59 15.30
C ALA A 9 -10.83 15.70 14.05
N TYR A 10 -11.95 15.71 13.31
CA TYR A 10 -12.08 14.99 12.04
C TYR A 10 -11.11 15.54 10.99
N GLU A 11 -11.01 16.86 10.84
CA GLU A 11 -10.04 17.51 9.95
C GLU A 11 -8.61 17.09 10.27
N HIS A 12 -8.21 17.16 11.55
CA HIS A 12 -6.89 16.72 12.01
C HIS A 12 -6.62 15.23 11.74
N GLN A 13 -7.64 14.37 11.86
CA GLN A 13 -7.53 12.93 11.59
C GLN A 13 -7.63 12.59 10.10
N SER A 14 -8.29 13.44 9.31
CA SER A 14 -8.58 13.21 7.88
C SER A 14 -7.41 13.55 6.96
N ILE A 15 -6.34 14.15 7.49
CA ILE A 15 -5.05 14.27 6.79
C ILE A 15 -4.39 12.88 6.79
N ALA A 16 -5.06 11.91 6.19
CA ALA A 16 -4.48 10.62 5.90
C ALA A 16 -3.42 10.83 4.82
N ARG A 17 -2.17 10.49 5.15
CA ARG A 17 -1.10 10.28 4.16
C ARG A 17 -1.59 9.25 3.11
N ALA A 18 -0.94 9.23 1.95
CA ALA A 18 -1.29 8.33 0.84
C ALA A 18 -1.57 6.90 1.34
N LEU A 19 -2.60 6.26 0.81
CA LEU A 19 -2.98 4.89 1.19
C LEU A 19 -2.54 3.91 0.11
N CYS A 20 -2.10 2.73 0.53
CA CYS A 20 -1.69 1.65 -0.36
C CYS A 20 -2.88 1.19 -1.21
N ALA A 21 -2.69 1.11 -2.53
CA ALA A 21 -3.73 0.65 -3.45
C ALA A 21 -4.12 -0.83 -3.25
N GLY A 22 -3.24 -1.64 -2.65
CA GLY A 22 -3.47 -3.08 -2.43
C GLY A 22 -4.18 -3.42 -1.12
N CYS A 23 -3.86 -2.73 -0.03
CA CYS A 23 -4.35 -3.08 1.31
C CYS A 23 -4.92 -1.90 2.11
N SER A 24 -4.99 -0.70 1.53
CA SER A 24 -5.50 0.53 2.15
C SER A 24 -4.78 0.97 3.43
N LYS A 25 -3.61 0.38 3.74
CA LYS A 25 -2.77 0.83 4.85
C LYS A 25 -2.11 2.17 4.50
N GLN A 26 -1.75 2.94 5.53
CA GLN A 26 -1.03 4.19 5.34
C GLN A 26 0.37 3.91 4.79
N LEU A 27 0.74 4.62 3.72
CA LEU A 27 2.06 4.53 3.08
C LEU A 27 3.10 5.30 3.88
N GLU A 28 4.32 4.76 3.87
CA GLU A 28 5.50 5.47 4.35
C GLU A 28 5.86 6.65 3.42
N PRO A 29 6.61 7.67 3.89
CA PRO A 29 6.90 8.88 3.10
C PRO A 29 7.60 8.63 1.76
N ASP A 30 8.31 7.51 1.63
CA ASP A 30 9.02 7.05 0.45
C ASP A 30 8.16 6.15 -0.47
N GLU A 31 6.99 5.70 0.00
CA GLU A 31 6.08 4.87 -0.78
C GLU A 31 5.01 5.73 -1.49
N THR A 32 4.81 5.50 -2.80
CA THR A 32 3.91 6.36 -3.61
C THR A 32 2.58 5.72 -3.99
N HIS A 33 2.53 4.40 -4.20
CA HIS A 33 1.35 3.72 -4.78
C HIS A 33 0.94 2.45 -4.02
N CYS A 34 1.92 1.60 -3.73
CA CYS A 34 1.74 0.38 -2.97
C CYS A 34 2.82 0.31 -1.90
N CYS A 35 2.49 -0.36 -0.80
CA CYS A 35 3.49 -0.69 0.20
C CYS A 35 4.39 -1.83 -0.27
N GLU A 36 5.55 -1.96 0.37
CA GLU A 36 6.55 -3.00 0.09
C GLU A 36 5.93 -4.43 0.03
N GLU A 37 5.06 -4.78 0.97
CA GLU A 37 4.40 -6.10 1.02
C GLU A 37 3.53 -6.36 -0.22
N CYS A 38 2.74 -5.38 -0.65
CA CYS A 38 1.88 -5.51 -1.82
C CYS A 38 2.71 -5.54 -3.12
N VAL A 39 3.83 -4.82 -3.16
CA VAL A 39 4.78 -4.88 -4.29
C VAL A 39 5.44 -6.25 -4.36
N ALA A 40 5.92 -6.79 -3.23
CA ALA A 40 6.55 -8.10 -3.17
C ALA A 40 5.61 -9.22 -3.63
N GLN A 41 4.35 -9.20 -3.18
CA GLN A 41 3.33 -10.15 -3.64
C GLN A 41 3.04 -10.00 -5.13
N ALA A 42 2.98 -8.77 -5.65
CA ALA A 42 2.78 -8.53 -7.06
C ALA A 42 3.94 -9.07 -7.90
N ILE A 43 5.18 -8.92 -7.45
CA ILE A 43 6.36 -9.48 -8.13
C ILE A 43 6.28 -11.02 -8.12
N TYR A 44 6.07 -11.63 -6.96
CA TYR A 44 6.01 -13.08 -6.84
C TYR A 44 4.90 -13.70 -7.72
N TYR A 45 3.66 -13.18 -7.66
CA TYR A 45 2.54 -13.81 -8.36
C TYR A 45 2.26 -13.28 -9.77
N ARG A 46 2.77 -12.09 -10.14
CA ARG A 46 2.50 -11.47 -11.45
C ARG A 46 3.72 -11.31 -12.34
N ASP A 47 4.93 -11.55 -11.86
CA ASP A 47 6.08 -11.60 -12.75
C ASP A 47 5.93 -12.83 -13.67
N PRO A 48 5.74 -12.63 -14.99
CA PRO A 48 5.63 -13.74 -15.94
C PRO A 48 6.88 -14.62 -15.98
N ASN A 49 8.02 -14.10 -15.49
CA ASN A 49 9.28 -14.81 -15.40
C ASN A 49 9.48 -15.51 -14.05
N HIS A 50 8.59 -15.33 -13.06
CA HIS A 50 8.76 -15.91 -11.74
C HIS A 50 8.91 -17.44 -11.76
N PHE A 51 8.16 -18.11 -12.65
CA PHE A 51 8.24 -19.56 -12.83
C PHE A 51 9.51 -20.03 -13.54
N MET A 52 10.15 -19.20 -14.36
CA MET A 52 11.35 -19.60 -15.13
C MET A 52 12.63 -19.58 -14.27
N ALA A 53 12.60 -18.89 -13.12
CA ALA A 53 13.75 -18.77 -12.24
C ALA A 53 13.96 -20.02 -11.34
N GLU A 54 12.96 -20.89 -11.20
CA GLU A 54 13.02 -22.08 -10.34
C GLU A 54 13.45 -23.36 -11.10
N ASP A 55 13.54 -23.32 -12.43
CA ASP A 55 13.80 -24.49 -13.29
C ASP A 55 15.27 -24.62 -13.78
N GLU A 56 16.22 -23.83 -13.24
CA GLU A 56 17.64 -23.87 -13.68
C GLU A 56 18.59 -24.75 -12.82
N ASP A 57 18.08 -25.46 -11.81
CA ASP A 57 18.87 -26.32 -10.91
C ASP A 57 18.65 -27.85 -11.11
N GLU A 58 18.45 -28.34 -12.34
CA GLU A 58 18.57 -29.78 -12.68
C GLU A 58 19.28 -30.08 -14.02
#